data_AF-A0A3N2FGE3-F1
#
_entry.id   AF-A0A3N2FGE3-F1
#
_cell.length_a   1.000
_cell.length_b   1.000
_cell.length_c   1.000
_cell.angle_alpha   90.00
_cell.angle_beta   90.00
_cell.angle_gamma   90.00
#
_symmetry.space_group_name_H-M   'P 1'
#
loop_
_entity.id
_entity.type
_entity.pdbx_description
1 polymer ?
#
loop_
_entity_poly.entity_id
_entity_poly.type
_entity_poly.pdbx_seq_one_letter_code
_entity_poly.pdbx_strand_id
1 'polypeptide(L)'
;MTRRWWLPLAAVAAAGLAVGGATLFSWTISETPFDRPDPGFDRLTAQLASVPGVEVRESARWVEAPVFLDPTSRLVLDVDEASLPAVLETACSTEYADHVAWTFRVLTDGGNAVSVHGPWEGPGGASRCPELDVDPAGLLGPLDDVVSGLDLQAAVWDGTDGRTGRFSLLAIEDPEDPDALLPLVAHAEDLAAAGVAGDRPIEISGSRISALVRSGEQERYAALLAELLERHGVTGFFDSSDGTQTDGVDKVQVTAPESEHAAVEEALRESGLSIADLPVRFLPES
;
A
#
# COMPACT_ATOMS: atom_id res chain seq x y z
N MET A 1 14.41 -53.24 -24.83
CA MET A 1 13.96 -51.87 -25.13
C MET A 1 15.15 -50.94 -25.02
N THR A 2 15.34 -50.14 -26.05
CA THR A 2 16.63 -49.67 -26.55
C THR A 2 17.13 -48.40 -25.86
N ARG A 3 18.43 -48.39 -25.56
CA ARG A 3 19.31 -47.33 -25.01
C ARG A 3 19.19 -45.92 -25.65
N ARG A 4 18.31 -45.75 -26.64
CA ARG A 4 18.17 -44.59 -27.53
C ARG A 4 17.27 -43.48 -26.98
N TRP A 5 16.41 -43.79 -26.01
CA TRP A 5 15.49 -42.83 -25.39
C TRP A 5 16.06 -42.12 -24.15
N TRP A 6 17.19 -42.58 -23.63
CA TRP A 6 17.82 -42.02 -22.43
C TRP A 6 18.54 -40.69 -22.71
N LEU A 7 19.11 -40.54 -23.92
CA LEU A 7 19.79 -39.32 -24.36
C LEU A 7 18.84 -38.11 -24.48
N PRO A 8 17.65 -38.21 -25.12
CA PRO A 8 16.71 -37.09 -25.16
C PRO A 8 16.10 -36.78 -23.80
N LEU A 9 15.82 -37.79 -22.97
CA LEU A 9 15.34 -37.59 -21.59
C LEU A 9 16.38 -36.89 -20.71
N ALA A 10 17.64 -37.29 -20.81
CA ALA A 10 18.75 -36.62 -20.11
C ALA A 10 18.96 -35.19 -20.60
N ALA A 11 18.79 -34.93 -21.90
CA ALA A 11 18.87 -33.58 -22.47
C ALA A 11 17.74 -32.66 -21.96
N VAL A 12 16.50 -33.16 -21.89
CA VAL A 12 15.35 -32.40 -21.35
C VAL A 12 15.53 -32.15 -19.85
N ALA A 13 15.97 -33.15 -19.08
CA ALA A 13 16.24 -32.98 -17.66
C ALA A 13 17.37 -31.98 -17.40
N ALA A 14 18.45 -32.02 -18.20
CA ALA A 14 19.55 -31.07 -18.11
C ALA A 14 19.12 -29.64 -18.47
N ALA A 15 18.30 -29.48 -19.51
CA ALA A 15 17.73 -28.18 -19.86
C ALA A 15 16.79 -27.64 -18.77
N GLY A 16 15.93 -28.50 -18.21
CA GLY A 16 15.06 -28.13 -17.10
C GLY A 16 15.83 -27.73 -15.84
N LEU A 17 16.92 -28.43 -15.52
CA LEU A 17 17.82 -28.07 -14.41
C LEU A 17 18.61 -26.79 -14.67
N ALA A 18 19.04 -26.55 -15.92
CA ALA A 18 19.75 -25.33 -16.29
C ALA A 18 18.83 -24.11 -16.26
N VAL A 19 17.60 -24.23 -16.78
CA VAL A 19 16.59 -23.16 -16.73
C VAL A 19 16.15 -22.93 -15.28
N GLY A 20 15.76 -23.99 -14.56
CA GLY A 20 15.36 -23.87 -13.15
C GLY A 20 16.49 -23.35 -12.26
N GLY A 21 17.73 -23.78 -12.50
CA GLY A 21 18.91 -23.26 -11.82
C GLY A 21 19.16 -21.79 -12.13
N ALA A 22 19.05 -21.36 -13.39
CA ALA A 22 19.19 -19.96 -13.78
C ALA A 22 18.08 -19.07 -13.20
N THR A 23 16.83 -19.55 -13.16
CA THR A 23 15.71 -18.84 -12.53
C THR A 23 15.94 -18.66 -11.03
N LEU A 24 16.32 -19.73 -10.31
CA LEU A 24 16.62 -19.64 -8.87
C LEU A 24 17.85 -18.76 -8.59
N PHE A 25 18.84 -18.77 -9.48
CA PHE A 25 20.00 -17.89 -9.36
C PHE A 25 19.62 -16.42 -9.59
N SER A 26 18.73 -16.14 -10.54
CA SER A 26 18.17 -14.80 -10.77
C SER A 26 17.41 -14.26 -9.56
N TRP A 27 16.74 -15.13 -8.81
CA TRP A 27 15.98 -14.77 -7.60
C TRP A 27 16.86 -14.60 -6.34
N THR A 28 18.14 -15.00 -6.40
CA THR A 28 19.09 -14.86 -5.29
C THR A 28 20.10 -13.73 -5.51
N ILE A 29 19.97 -12.97 -6.60
CA ILE A 29 20.79 -11.80 -6.83
C ILE A 29 20.27 -10.69 -5.93
N SER A 30 21.05 -10.37 -4.90
CA SER A 30 20.93 -9.11 -4.20
C SER A 30 21.31 -8.00 -5.18
N GLU A 31 20.33 -7.22 -5.61
CA GLU A 31 20.46 -6.07 -6.50
C GLU A 31 21.28 -4.99 -5.78
N THR A 32 22.58 -4.97 -6.03
CA THR A 32 23.45 -3.91 -5.51
C THR A 32 23.27 -2.68 -6.40
N PRO A 33 22.90 -1.51 -5.86
CA PRO A 33 22.75 -0.27 -6.63
C PRO A 33 24.11 0.35 -6.97
N PHE A 34 24.25 0.88 -8.18
CA PHE A 34 25.42 1.61 -8.66
C PHE A 34 25.02 2.95 -9.24
N ASP A 35 25.55 4.03 -8.66
CA ASP A 35 25.20 5.39 -9.05
C ASP A 35 25.38 5.66 -10.56
N ARG A 36 24.40 6.39 -11.10
CA ARG A 36 24.35 6.90 -12.47
C ARG A 36 23.90 8.37 -12.44
N PRO A 37 24.78 9.30 -12.04
CA PRO A 37 24.46 10.72 -12.00
C PRO A 37 23.97 11.23 -13.36
N ASP A 38 23.00 12.13 -13.35
CA ASP A 38 22.47 12.76 -14.56
C ASP A 38 22.19 14.27 -14.30
N PRO A 39 22.81 15.19 -15.06
CA PRO A 39 22.60 16.62 -14.86
C PRO A 39 21.17 17.10 -15.11
N GLY A 40 20.36 16.38 -15.89
CA GLY A 40 18.95 16.67 -16.09
C GLY A 40 18.14 16.33 -14.84
N PHE A 41 18.39 15.16 -14.27
CA PHE A 41 17.80 14.73 -13.00
C PHE A 41 18.19 15.64 -11.83
N ASP A 42 19.46 16.07 -11.77
CA ASP A 42 19.93 17.02 -10.76
C ASP A 42 19.21 18.38 -10.88
N ARG A 43 18.94 18.84 -12.11
CA ARG A 43 18.18 20.08 -12.34
C ARG A 43 16.73 19.95 -11.90
N LEU A 44 16.06 18.84 -12.20
CA LEU A 44 14.71 18.56 -11.71
C LEU A 44 14.67 18.58 -10.18
N THR A 45 15.60 17.88 -9.54
CA THR A 45 15.72 17.84 -8.08
C THR A 45 15.90 19.25 -7.50
N ALA A 46 16.77 20.07 -8.10
CA ALA A 46 17.00 21.44 -7.66
C ALA A 46 15.78 22.36 -7.87
N GLN A 47 15.01 22.16 -8.93
CA GLN A 47 13.77 22.89 -9.18
C GLN A 47 12.73 22.59 -8.08
N LEU A 48 12.52 21.31 -7.75
CA LEU A 48 11.60 20.90 -6.70
C LEU A 48 12.05 21.41 -5.32
N ALA A 49 13.33 21.29 -4.99
CA ALA A 49 13.89 21.81 -3.74
C ALA A 49 13.80 23.34 -3.60
N SER A 50 13.55 24.06 -4.71
CA SER A 50 13.36 25.51 -4.69
C SER A 50 11.93 25.96 -4.39
N VAL A 51 10.97 25.02 -4.42
CA VAL A 51 9.57 25.28 -4.06
C VAL A 51 9.51 25.44 -2.53
N PRO A 52 8.97 26.56 -2.00
CA PRO A 52 8.78 26.73 -0.56
C PRO A 52 7.94 25.60 0.04
N GLY A 53 8.28 25.13 1.23
CA GLY A 53 7.56 24.03 1.89
C GLY A 53 7.85 22.65 1.29
N VAL A 54 8.99 22.47 0.62
CA VAL A 54 9.41 21.18 0.07
C VAL A 54 10.79 20.81 0.58
N GLU A 55 10.94 19.58 1.06
CA GLU A 55 12.22 18.97 1.41
C GLU A 55 12.45 17.74 0.51
N VAL A 56 13.59 17.69 -0.17
CA VAL A 56 14.03 16.48 -0.89
C VAL A 56 14.68 15.54 0.11
N ARG A 57 13.97 14.46 0.47
CA ARG A 57 14.43 13.42 1.41
C ARG A 57 15.38 12.44 0.73
N GLU A 58 15.07 12.08 -0.51
CA GLU A 58 15.89 11.19 -1.33
C GLU A 58 15.88 11.67 -2.78
N SER A 59 17.07 11.70 -3.38
CA SER A 59 17.26 11.86 -4.82
C SER A 59 18.38 10.94 -5.24
N ALA A 60 18.02 9.88 -5.96
CA ALA A 60 18.94 8.83 -6.35
C ALA A 60 18.67 8.39 -7.78
N ARG A 61 19.76 8.13 -8.50
CA ARG A 61 19.71 7.50 -9.82
C ARG A 61 20.78 6.43 -9.91
N TRP A 62 20.37 5.20 -10.18
CA TRP A 62 21.26 4.05 -10.15
C TRP A 62 20.91 3.01 -11.22
N VAL A 63 21.80 2.05 -11.41
CA VAL A 63 21.52 0.79 -12.10
C VAL A 63 21.83 -0.36 -11.16
N GLU A 64 21.17 -1.49 -11.36
CA GLU A 64 21.30 -2.65 -10.48
C GLU A 64 22.12 -3.76 -11.12
N ALA A 65 22.99 -4.38 -10.32
CA ALA A 65 23.66 -5.60 -10.74
C ALA A 65 22.70 -6.80 -10.75
N PRO A 66 22.88 -7.77 -11.69
CA PRO A 66 23.96 -7.84 -12.68
C PRO A 66 23.56 -7.26 -14.03
N VAL A 67 22.31 -6.80 -14.18
CA VAL A 67 21.74 -6.54 -15.50
C VAL A 67 22.19 -5.18 -16.03
N PHE A 68 22.41 -4.20 -15.13
CA PHE A 68 22.92 -2.86 -15.43
C PHE A 68 22.23 -2.21 -16.63
N LEU A 69 20.90 -2.36 -16.71
CA LEU A 69 20.08 -1.87 -17.83
C LEU A 69 19.76 -0.37 -17.68
N ASP A 70 18.52 0.00 -18.01
CA ASP A 70 18.02 1.35 -17.89
C ASP A 70 18.11 1.82 -16.43
N PRO A 71 18.60 3.04 -16.18
CA PRO A 71 18.76 3.55 -14.84
C PRO A 71 17.40 3.84 -14.20
N THR A 72 17.26 3.43 -12.95
CA THR A 72 16.16 3.81 -12.08
C THR A 72 16.45 5.18 -11.50
N SER A 73 15.50 6.11 -11.62
CA SER A 73 15.55 7.42 -10.96
C SER A 73 14.45 7.48 -9.92
N ARG A 74 14.76 7.95 -8.71
CA ARG A 74 13.82 8.02 -7.58
C ARG A 74 13.89 9.37 -6.90
N LEU A 75 12.71 9.93 -6.62
CA LEU A 75 12.56 11.12 -5.78
C LEU A 75 11.58 10.83 -4.64
N VAL A 76 12.02 11.14 -3.42
CA VAL A 76 11.19 11.14 -2.22
C VAL A 76 11.16 12.56 -1.68
N LEU A 77 9.96 13.14 -1.60
CA LEU A 77 9.73 14.52 -1.20
C LEU A 77 8.84 14.56 0.05
N ASP A 78 9.25 15.35 1.03
CA ASP A 78 8.33 15.86 2.05
C ASP A 78 7.78 17.20 1.54
N VAL A 79 6.45 17.37 1.59
CA VAL A 79 5.76 18.50 0.97
C VAL A 79 4.71 19.05 1.92
N ASP A 80 4.74 20.34 2.22
CA ASP A 80 3.64 21.01 2.92
C ASP A 80 2.38 20.97 2.03
N GLU A 81 1.21 20.73 2.62
CA GLU A 81 -0.07 20.65 1.91
C GLU A 81 -0.31 21.82 0.94
N ALA A 82 -0.05 23.05 1.38
CA ALA A 82 -0.22 24.25 0.57
C ALA A 82 0.69 24.30 -0.68
N SER A 83 1.79 23.53 -0.67
CA SER A 83 2.80 23.50 -1.74
C SER A 83 2.59 22.36 -2.72
N LEU A 84 1.76 21.36 -2.39
CA LEU A 84 1.49 20.20 -3.23
C LEU A 84 1.08 20.58 -4.68
N PRO A 85 0.19 21.55 -4.94
CA PRO A 85 -0.17 21.93 -6.31
C PRO A 85 1.04 22.44 -7.12
N ALA A 86 1.89 23.26 -6.51
CA ALA A 86 3.07 23.81 -7.17
C ALA A 86 4.13 22.74 -7.44
N VAL A 87 4.28 21.77 -6.54
CA VAL A 87 5.16 20.61 -6.73
C VAL A 87 4.69 19.75 -7.90
N LEU A 88 3.40 19.41 -7.96
CA LEU A 88 2.84 18.61 -9.04
C LEU A 88 2.95 19.33 -10.39
N GLU A 89 2.71 20.65 -10.43
CA GLU A 89 2.92 21.47 -11.64
C GLU A 89 4.39 21.45 -12.08
N THR A 90 5.33 21.59 -11.14
CA THR A 90 6.77 21.54 -11.42
C THR A 90 7.18 20.17 -11.96
N ALA A 91 6.71 19.09 -11.33
CA ALA A 91 6.98 17.73 -11.78
C ALA A 91 6.42 17.49 -13.19
N CYS A 92 5.17 17.89 -13.45
CA CYS A 92 4.52 17.78 -14.76
C CYS A 92 5.18 18.59 -15.89
N SER A 93 5.75 19.74 -15.57
CA SER A 93 6.37 20.65 -16.54
C SER A 93 7.85 20.37 -16.77
N THR A 94 8.41 19.33 -16.15
CA THR A 94 9.81 18.97 -16.28
C THR A 94 10.25 18.72 -17.73
N GLU A 95 11.51 19.04 -18.01
CA GLU A 95 12.19 18.66 -19.25
C GLU A 95 12.93 17.31 -19.11
N TYR A 96 12.99 16.73 -17.92
CA TYR A 96 13.59 15.42 -17.69
C TYR A 96 12.77 14.34 -18.40
N ALA A 97 13.44 13.52 -19.21
CA ALA A 97 12.78 12.61 -20.15
C ALA A 97 12.64 11.17 -19.63
N ASP A 98 13.48 10.77 -18.67
CA ASP A 98 13.41 9.43 -18.11
C ASP A 98 12.31 9.36 -17.04
N HIS A 99 11.79 8.15 -16.83
CA HIS A 99 10.84 7.88 -15.75
C HIS A 99 11.48 8.18 -14.38
N VAL A 100 10.66 8.70 -13.46
CA VAL A 100 11.03 8.93 -12.06
C VAL A 100 10.01 8.19 -11.20
N ALA A 101 10.50 7.30 -10.33
CA ALA A 101 9.71 6.72 -9.26
C ALA A 101 9.48 7.79 -8.18
N TRP A 102 8.26 8.29 -8.08
CA TRP A 102 7.89 9.37 -7.17
C TRP A 102 7.37 8.83 -5.84
N THR A 103 7.74 9.50 -4.76
CA THR A 103 7.08 9.39 -3.46
C THR A 103 6.88 10.79 -2.91
N PHE A 104 5.64 11.12 -2.58
CA PHE A 104 5.30 12.37 -1.91
C PHE A 104 4.78 12.02 -0.52
N ARG A 105 5.40 12.55 0.52
CA ARG A 105 4.88 12.55 1.88
C ARG A 105 4.38 13.95 2.17
N VAL A 106 3.06 14.12 2.15
CA VAL A 106 2.42 15.42 2.31
C VAL A 106 2.10 15.67 3.77
N LEU A 107 2.65 16.73 4.35
CA LEU A 107 2.39 17.17 5.71
C LEU A 107 1.16 18.08 5.70
N THR A 108 0.12 17.70 6.43
CA THR A 108 -1.15 18.45 6.49
C THR A 108 -1.14 19.47 7.62
N ASP A 109 -1.98 20.50 7.49
CA ASP A 109 -2.14 21.52 8.54
C ASP A 109 -2.75 20.92 9.84
N GLY A 110 -3.54 19.86 9.72
CA GLY A 110 -4.07 19.05 10.84
C GLY A 110 -3.02 18.18 11.54
N GLY A 111 -1.77 18.18 11.07
CA GLY A 111 -0.65 17.46 11.67
C GLY A 111 -0.56 15.99 11.26
N ASN A 112 -1.29 15.57 10.22
CA ASN A 112 -1.11 14.27 9.60
C ASN A 112 0.04 14.31 8.58
N ALA A 113 0.54 13.13 8.21
CA ALA A 113 1.39 12.93 7.06
C ALA A 113 0.76 11.89 6.13
N VAL A 114 0.68 12.17 4.83
CA VAL A 114 0.10 11.26 3.84
C VAL A 114 1.11 10.96 2.75
N SER A 115 1.58 9.72 2.71
CA SER A 115 2.50 9.21 1.70
C SER A 115 1.74 8.61 0.52
N VAL A 116 2.00 9.11 -0.69
CA VAL A 116 1.54 8.53 -1.96
C VAL A 116 2.74 8.19 -2.84
N HIS A 117 2.61 7.11 -3.60
CA HIS A 117 3.66 6.60 -4.47
C HIS A 117 3.18 6.56 -5.92
N GLY A 118 4.06 6.95 -6.84
CA GLY A 118 3.89 6.63 -8.25
C GLY A 118 4.38 5.20 -8.55
N PRO A 119 4.14 4.70 -9.77
CA PRO A 119 4.64 3.40 -10.19
C PRO A 119 6.17 3.34 -10.12
N TRP A 120 6.70 2.17 -9.76
CA TRP A 120 8.15 1.95 -9.72
C TRP A 120 8.76 1.91 -11.13
N GLU A 121 8.03 1.31 -12.07
CA GLU A 121 8.42 1.18 -13.47
C GLU A 121 7.37 1.87 -14.34
N GLY A 122 7.83 2.66 -15.30
CA GLY A 122 6.99 3.26 -16.33
C GLY A 122 7.51 2.88 -17.72
N PRO A 123 6.65 2.84 -18.76
CA PRO A 123 7.12 2.69 -20.12
C PRO A 123 8.19 3.75 -20.42
N GLY A 124 9.30 3.37 -21.04
CA GLY A 124 10.27 4.32 -21.57
C GLY A 124 9.55 5.28 -22.54
N GLY A 125 9.32 6.52 -22.10
CA GLY A 125 8.55 7.54 -22.84
C GLY A 125 7.09 7.76 -22.40
N ALA A 126 6.64 7.24 -21.25
CA ALA A 126 5.34 7.57 -20.62
C ALA A 126 5.39 8.90 -19.84
N SER A 127 4.21 9.37 -19.39
CA SER A 127 3.91 10.78 -19.14
C SER A 127 4.91 11.50 -18.23
N ARG A 128 5.12 12.81 -18.49
CA ARG A 128 6.04 13.65 -17.70
C ARG A 128 5.53 13.97 -16.29
N CYS A 129 4.25 13.73 -16.05
CA CYS A 129 3.61 13.95 -14.77
C CYS A 129 3.78 12.73 -13.88
N PRO A 130 3.87 12.91 -12.55
CA PRO A 130 3.67 11.80 -11.63
C PRO A 130 2.31 11.14 -11.90
N GLU A 131 2.33 9.86 -12.23
CA GLU A 131 1.12 9.04 -12.36
C GLU A 131 0.80 8.50 -10.96
N LEU A 132 -0.18 9.12 -10.30
CA LEU A 132 -0.65 8.72 -8.97
C LEU A 132 -2.03 8.11 -9.10
N ASP A 133 -2.23 6.93 -8.51
CA ASP A 133 -3.54 6.25 -8.49
C ASP A 133 -4.49 6.84 -7.42
N VAL A 134 -3.96 7.70 -6.55
CA VAL A 134 -4.66 8.43 -5.51
C VAL A 134 -4.59 9.92 -5.85
N ASP A 135 -5.68 10.66 -5.60
CA ASP A 135 -5.70 12.12 -5.55
C ASP A 135 -5.33 12.58 -4.13
N PRO A 136 -4.04 12.86 -3.84
CA PRO A 136 -3.65 13.33 -2.52
C PRO A 136 -4.35 14.64 -2.18
N ALA A 137 -4.49 15.59 -3.11
CA ALA A 137 -5.06 16.91 -2.82
C ALA A 137 -6.54 16.84 -2.43
N GLY A 138 -7.30 15.92 -3.03
CA GLY A 138 -8.69 15.66 -2.64
C GLY A 138 -8.83 15.06 -1.24
N LEU A 139 -7.85 14.25 -0.81
CA LEU A 139 -7.90 13.47 0.42
C LEU A 139 -7.55 14.26 1.70
N LEU A 140 -6.63 15.24 1.63
CA LEU A 140 -6.04 15.85 2.85
C LEU A 140 -7.08 16.56 3.73
N GLY A 141 -7.94 17.39 3.15
CA GLY A 141 -8.97 18.11 3.90
C GLY A 141 -9.95 17.19 4.64
N PRO A 142 -10.60 16.23 3.94
CA PRO A 142 -11.44 15.23 4.58
C PRO A 142 -10.72 14.40 5.65
N LEU A 143 -9.42 14.12 5.48
CA LEU A 143 -8.63 13.40 6.46
C LEU A 143 -8.41 14.22 7.74
N ASP A 144 -8.04 15.49 7.60
CA ASP A 144 -7.81 16.41 8.72
C ASP A 144 -9.08 16.70 9.53
N ASP A 145 -10.26 16.60 8.91
CA ASP A 145 -11.55 16.72 9.59
C ASP A 145 -11.87 15.49 10.48
N VAL A 146 -11.21 14.35 10.23
CA VAL A 146 -11.52 13.05 10.86
C VAL A 146 -10.48 12.63 11.90
N VAL A 147 -9.20 12.83 11.62
CA VAL A 147 -8.08 12.46 12.49
C VAL A 147 -6.99 13.53 12.49
N SER A 148 -6.12 13.47 13.51
CA SER A 148 -4.93 14.32 13.60
C SER A 148 -3.74 13.50 14.09
N GLY A 149 -2.55 13.81 13.59
CA GLY A 149 -1.30 13.23 14.09
C GLY A 149 -0.99 11.81 13.59
N LEU A 150 -1.60 11.35 12.50
CA LEU A 150 -1.29 10.05 11.90
C LEU A 150 -0.33 10.17 10.72
N ASP A 151 0.58 9.20 10.57
CA ASP A 151 1.39 9.00 9.36
C ASP A 151 0.81 7.85 8.55
N LEU A 152 0.16 8.18 7.43
CA LEU A 152 -0.61 7.27 6.59
C LEU A 152 0.06 7.09 5.23
N GLN A 153 0.05 5.86 4.71
CA GLN A 153 0.31 5.54 3.31
C GLN A 153 -1.01 5.33 2.59
N ALA A 154 -1.24 6.09 1.53
CA ALA A 154 -2.38 5.96 0.65
C ALA A 154 -1.97 5.20 -0.62
N ALA A 155 -2.67 4.11 -0.93
CA ALA A 155 -2.36 3.26 -2.08
C ALA A 155 -3.61 2.65 -2.70
N VAL A 156 -3.55 2.35 -3.99
CA VAL A 156 -4.57 1.53 -4.68
C VAL A 156 -3.97 0.17 -4.95
N TRP A 157 -4.71 -0.87 -4.56
CA TRP A 157 -4.35 -2.25 -4.83
C TRP A 157 -5.30 -2.82 -5.87
N ASP A 158 -4.74 -3.37 -6.93
CA ASP A 158 -5.53 -4.09 -7.92
C ASP A 158 -6.14 -5.36 -7.32
N GLY A 159 -7.39 -5.63 -7.71
CA GLY A 159 -8.07 -6.84 -7.30
C GLY A 159 -7.50 -8.07 -8.01
N THR A 160 -7.41 -9.19 -7.31
CA THR A 160 -7.09 -10.49 -7.92
C THR A 160 -8.36 -11.16 -8.44
N ASP A 161 -8.21 -12.03 -9.45
CA ASP A 161 -9.27 -12.93 -9.93
C ASP A 161 -10.60 -12.25 -10.33
N GLY A 162 -10.53 -11.03 -10.86
CA GLY A 162 -11.69 -10.28 -11.35
C GLY A 162 -12.49 -9.56 -10.27
N ARG A 163 -11.98 -9.49 -9.03
CA ARG A 163 -12.51 -8.63 -7.98
C ARG A 163 -12.16 -7.16 -8.23
N THR A 164 -12.99 -6.25 -7.74
CA THR A 164 -12.68 -4.81 -7.73
C THR A 164 -11.44 -4.59 -6.85
N GLY A 165 -10.50 -3.76 -7.33
CA GLY A 165 -9.40 -3.29 -6.50
C GLY A 165 -9.87 -2.48 -5.30
N ARG A 166 -8.98 -2.24 -4.35
CA ARG A 166 -9.28 -1.48 -3.13
C ARG A 166 -8.41 -0.26 -3.01
N PHE A 167 -8.94 0.76 -2.35
CA PHE A 167 -8.14 1.85 -1.82
C PHE A 167 -7.66 1.46 -0.42
N SER A 168 -6.46 1.86 -0.01
CA SER A 168 -5.90 1.55 1.29
C SER A 168 -5.33 2.80 1.93
N LEU A 169 -5.65 3.00 3.21
CA LEU A 169 -5.01 3.94 4.12
C LEU A 169 -4.34 3.12 5.23
N LEU A 170 -3.03 2.97 5.12
CA LEU A 170 -2.20 2.22 6.07
C LEU A 170 -1.50 3.19 7.01
N ALA A 171 -1.71 3.07 8.32
CA ALA A 171 -0.86 3.72 9.32
C ALA A 171 0.54 3.11 9.28
N ILE A 172 1.53 3.90 8.87
CA ILE A 172 2.94 3.49 8.78
C ILE A 172 3.52 3.32 10.19
N GLU A 173 3.19 4.25 11.06
CA GLU A 173 3.45 4.16 12.49
C GLU A 173 2.14 3.91 13.22
N ASP A 174 2.06 2.82 13.99
CA ASP A 174 0.86 2.53 14.73
C ASP A 174 0.61 3.57 15.81
N PRO A 175 -0.64 4.06 15.93
CA PRO A 175 -1.02 4.84 17.09
C PRO A 175 -0.86 3.99 18.36
N GLU A 176 -0.61 4.67 19.49
CA GLU A 176 -0.47 3.99 20.79
C GLU A 176 -1.72 3.13 21.09
N ASP A 177 -2.89 3.71 20.84
CA ASP A 177 -4.20 3.10 20.98
C ASP A 177 -4.81 2.76 19.61
N PRO A 178 -5.25 1.49 19.40
CA PRO A 178 -5.83 1.07 18.12
C PRO A 178 -7.14 1.81 17.80
N ASP A 179 -7.83 2.32 18.83
CA ASP A 179 -9.05 3.11 18.70
C ASP A 179 -8.86 4.39 17.89
N ALA A 180 -7.62 4.89 17.76
CA ALA A 180 -7.29 6.07 16.96
C ALA A 180 -7.57 5.88 15.46
N LEU A 181 -7.72 4.64 14.98
CA LEU A 181 -8.10 4.35 13.59
C LEU A 181 -9.63 4.27 13.40
N LEU A 182 -10.42 4.19 14.47
CA LEU A 182 -11.88 4.08 14.36
C LEU A 182 -12.55 5.27 13.66
N PRO A 183 -12.10 6.54 13.85
CA PRO A 183 -12.63 7.66 13.08
C PRO A 183 -12.46 7.46 11.56
N LEU A 184 -11.32 6.90 11.12
CA LEU A 184 -11.09 6.60 9.71
C LEU A 184 -12.08 5.53 9.21
N VAL A 185 -12.35 4.49 10.00
CA VAL A 185 -13.34 3.46 9.65
C VAL A 185 -14.75 4.05 9.57
N ALA A 186 -15.11 4.98 10.47
CA ALA A 186 -16.42 5.61 10.50
C ALA A 186 -16.67 6.55 9.30
N HIS A 187 -15.60 7.07 8.69
CA HIS A 187 -15.63 7.97 7.52
C HIS A 187 -15.02 7.35 6.25
N ALA A 188 -14.91 6.03 6.24
CA ALA A 188 -14.23 5.26 5.20
C ALA A 188 -14.73 5.58 3.77
N GLU A 189 -16.04 5.64 3.56
CA GLU A 189 -16.61 5.88 2.22
C GLU A 189 -16.38 7.32 1.75
N ASP A 190 -16.43 8.29 2.67
CA ASP A 190 -16.15 9.70 2.38
C ASP A 190 -14.67 9.89 1.97
N LEU A 191 -13.76 9.26 2.70
CA LEU A 191 -12.32 9.27 2.41
C LEU A 191 -12.02 8.57 1.08
N ALA A 192 -12.67 7.44 0.79
CA ALA A 192 -12.52 6.74 -0.47
C ALA A 192 -12.98 7.60 -1.65
N ALA A 193 -14.15 8.26 -1.53
CA ALA A 193 -14.67 9.15 -2.56
C ALA A 193 -13.80 10.38 -2.80
N ALA A 194 -13.08 10.85 -1.78
CA ALA A 194 -12.16 11.97 -1.86
C ALA A 194 -10.80 11.60 -2.47
N GLY A 195 -10.28 10.41 -2.15
CA GLY A 195 -8.95 9.97 -2.56
C GLY A 195 -8.89 9.21 -3.88
N VAL A 196 -9.96 8.52 -4.29
CA VAL A 196 -9.97 7.71 -5.52
C VAL A 196 -11.25 7.84 -6.32
N ALA A 197 -11.15 7.70 -7.65
CA ALA A 197 -12.33 7.65 -8.50
C ALA A 197 -13.02 6.27 -8.46
N GLY A 198 -14.34 6.31 -8.31
CA GLY A 198 -15.22 5.14 -8.38
C GLY A 198 -15.61 4.59 -7.01
N ASP A 199 -16.57 3.67 -7.01
CA ASP A 199 -17.01 2.95 -5.82
C ASP A 199 -16.09 1.75 -5.58
N ARG A 200 -15.09 1.94 -4.73
CA ARG A 200 -14.13 0.91 -4.33
C ARG A 200 -14.21 0.72 -2.83
N PRO A 201 -14.07 -0.53 -2.33
CA PRO A 201 -13.87 -0.72 -0.90
C PRO A 201 -12.57 -0.07 -0.46
N ILE A 202 -12.53 0.35 0.80
CA ILE A 202 -11.37 0.95 1.44
C ILE A 202 -10.88 0.07 2.58
N GLU A 203 -9.58 -0.22 2.59
CA GLU A 203 -8.89 -0.85 3.70
C GLU A 203 -8.28 0.23 4.59
N ILE A 204 -8.70 0.27 5.85
CA ILE A 204 -8.04 1.04 6.90
C ILE A 204 -7.19 0.06 7.70
N SER A 205 -5.86 0.25 7.70
CA SER A 205 -4.96 -0.72 8.31
C SER A 205 -3.83 -0.09 9.14
N GLY A 206 -3.28 -0.90 10.04
CA GLY A 206 -2.10 -0.71 10.88
C GLY A 206 -1.64 -2.10 11.36
N SER A 207 -0.72 -2.19 12.32
CA SER A 207 -0.26 -3.49 12.84
C SER A 207 -1.30 -4.23 13.67
N ARG A 208 -2.28 -3.53 14.25
CA ARG A 208 -3.29 -4.14 15.14
C ARG A 208 -4.67 -4.22 14.51
N ILE A 209 -4.99 -3.35 13.57
CA ILE A 209 -6.29 -3.34 12.90
C ILE A 209 -6.04 -3.38 11.40
N SER A 210 -6.77 -4.23 10.67
CA SER A 210 -7.03 -4.07 9.23
C SER A 210 -8.52 -4.33 9.01
N ALA A 211 -9.22 -3.32 8.49
CA ALA A 211 -10.65 -3.31 8.26
C ALA A 211 -10.94 -2.96 6.80
N LEU A 212 -11.56 -3.89 6.06
CA LEU A 212 -11.98 -3.67 4.68
C LEU A 212 -13.45 -3.24 4.64
N VAL A 213 -13.67 -1.93 4.55
CA VAL A 213 -15.00 -1.32 4.55
C VAL A 213 -15.56 -1.26 3.14
N ARG A 214 -16.71 -1.87 2.92
CA ARG A 214 -17.46 -1.79 1.65
C ARG A 214 -18.55 -0.73 1.73
N SER A 215 -19.12 -0.37 0.58
CA SER A 215 -20.18 0.64 0.52
C SER A 215 -21.37 0.29 1.42
N GLY A 216 -21.82 1.27 2.20
CA GLY A 216 -22.90 1.18 3.16
C GLY A 216 -22.55 0.44 4.46
N GLU A 217 -21.28 0.10 4.70
CA GLU A 217 -20.83 -0.64 5.90
C GLU A 217 -20.18 0.24 6.97
N GLN A 218 -19.72 1.46 6.66
CA GLN A 218 -18.81 2.23 7.53
C GLN A 218 -19.30 2.41 8.98
N GLU A 219 -20.58 2.78 9.17
CA GLU A 219 -21.15 3.00 10.51
C GLU A 219 -21.23 1.71 11.32
N ARG A 220 -21.63 0.60 10.68
CA ARG A 220 -21.75 -0.70 11.33
C ARG A 220 -20.37 -1.29 11.63
N TYR A 221 -19.42 -1.08 10.73
CA TYR A 221 -18.05 -1.57 10.88
C TYR A 221 -17.35 -0.85 12.03
N ALA A 222 -17.44 0.48 12.09
CA ALA A 222 -16.88 1.27 13.18
C ALA A 222 -17.51 0.89 14.53
N ALA A 223 -18.84 0.71 14.58
CA ALA A 223 -19.54 0.29 15.80
C ALA A 223 -19.10 -1.11 16.28
N LEU A 224 -18.97 -2.07 15.37
CA LEU A 224 -18.46 -3.41 15.69
C LEU A 224 -17.03 -3.33 16.26
N LEU A 225 -16.12 -2.61 15.60
CA LEU A 225 -14.74 -2.51 16.07
C LEU A 225 -14.66 -1.86 17.45
N ALA A 226 -15.42 -0.79 17.69
CA ALA A 226 -15.49 -0.16 19.01
C ALA A 226 -15.98 -1.16 20.07
N GLU A 227 -17.03 -1.94 19.79
CA GLU A 227 -17.52 -2.99 20.70
C GLU A 227 -16.45 -4.06 20.98
N LEU A 228 -15.79 -4.55 19.96
CA LEU A 228 -14.74 -5.56 20.07
C LEU A 228 -13.56 -5.08 20.93
N LEU A 229 -13.08 -3.86 20.68
CA LEU A 229 -11.94 -3.27 21.39
C LEU A 229 -12.31 -2.95 22.84
N GLU A 230 -13.42 -2.23 23.07
CA GLU A 230 -13.78 -1.73 24.40
C GLU A 230 -14.38 -2.79 25.32
N ARG A 231 -15.25 -3.66 24.79
CA ARG A 231 -16.05 -4.60 25.62
C ARG A 231 -15.42 -5.98 25.69
N HIS A 232 -14.83 -6.44 24.60
CA HIS A 232 -14.29 -7.79 24.47
C HIS A 232 -12.77 -7.86 24.57
N GLY A 233 -12.10 -6.72 24.78
CA GLY A 233 -10.66 -6.66 24.96
C GLY A 233 -9.89 -7.16 23.75
N VAL A 234 -10.45 -7.00 22.55
CA VAL A 234 -9.74 -7.31 21.31
C VAL A 234 -8.54 -6.38 21.20
N THR A 235 -7.36 -6.96 20.92
CA THR A 235 -6.09 -6.24 20.77
C THR A 235 -5.52 -6.34 19.36
N GLY A 236 -6.11 -7.21 18.53
CA GLY A 236 -5.79 -7.36 17.12
C GLY A 236 -7.01 -7.80 16.31
N PHE A 237 -7.26 -7.18 15.17
CA PHE A 237 -8.36 -7.49 14.27
C PHE A 237 -7.90 -7.38 12.82
N PHE A 238 -8.06 -8.42 12.02
CA PHE A 238 -7.67 -8.43 10.62
C PHE A 238 -8.76 -9.05 9.76
N ASP A 239 -9.42 -8.20 8.99
CA ASP A 239 -10.32 -8.59 7.92
C ASP A 239 -9.52 -8.92 6.67
N SER A 240 -9.47 -10.19 6.32
CA SER A 240 -8.76 -10.68 5.14
C SER A 240 -9.70 -11.19 4.05
N SER A 241 -10.88 -10.57 3.92
CA SER A 241 -11.96 -10.98 3.01
C SER A 241 -11.79 -10.48 1.56
N ASP A 242 -10.57 -10.23 1.12
CA ASP A 242 -10.22 -9.77 -0.23
C ASP A 242 -9.65 -10.90 -1.12
N GLY A 243 -9.51 -12.11 -0.57
CA GLY A 243 -8.93 -13.27 -1.24
C GLY A 243 -7.42 -13.21 -1.49
N THR A 244 -6.70 -12.35 -0.76
CA THR A 244 -5.23 -12.32 -0.77
C THR A 244 -4.58 -13.33 0.18
N GLN A 245 -5.40 -14.07 0.94
CA GLN A 245 -4.93 -15.09 1.89
C GLN A 245 -4.19 -16.23 1.20
N THR A 246 -3.03 -16.61 1.77
CA THR A 246 -2.16 -17.66 1.22
C THR A 246 -2.83 -19.04 1.17
N ASP A 247 -3.79 -19.32 2.07
CA ASP A 247 -4.55 -20.57 2.07
C ASP A 247 -5.84 -20.51 1.23
N GLY A 248 -6.13 -19.36 0.60
CA GLY A 248 -7.28 -19.16 -0.27
C GLY A 248 -8.63 -19.14 0.45
N VAL A 249 -8.65 -19.05 1.78
CA VAL A 249 -9.88 -19.02 2.58
C VAL A 249 -10.03 -17.64 3.21
N ASP A 250 -11.09 -16.93 2.86
CA ASP A 250 -11.47 -15.68 3.51
C ASP A 250 -11.83 -15.97 4.98
N LYS A 251 -11.27 -15.18 5.90
CA LYS A 251 -11.49 -15.31 7.34
C LYS A 251 -11.26 -13.98 8.05
N VAL A 252 -11.78 -13.85 9.26
CA VAL A 252 -11.43 -12.77 10.19
C VAL A 252 -10.44 -13.33 11.19
N GLN A 253 -9.30 -12.66 11.37
CA GLN A 253 -8.32 -13.04 12.39
C GLN A 253 -8.42 -12.08 13.58
N VAL A 254 -8.48 -12.61 14.80
CA VAL A 254 -8.70 -11.81 16.02
C VAL A 254 -7.74 -12.22 17.12
N THR A 255 -7.17 -11.25 17.83
CA THR A 255 -6.44 -11.46 19.08
C THR A 255 -7.31 -10.96 20.23
N ALA A 256 -7.76 -11.87 21.10
CA ALA A 256 -8.68 -11.58 22.19
C ALA A 256 -8.50 -12.61 23.33
N PRO A 257 -8.90 -12.27 24.57
CA PRO A 257 -8.93 -13.21 25.68
C PRO A 257 -9.78 -14.45 25.35
N GLU A 258 -9.30 -15.64 25.70
CA GLU A 258 -10.02 -16.91 25.43
C GLU A 258 -11.44 -16.93 26.00
N SER A 259 -11.67 -16.24 27.12
CA SER A 259 -13.01 -16.11 27.72
C SER A 259 -14.01 -15.32 26.86
N GLU A 260 -13.52 -14.47 25.95
CA GLU A 260 -14.34 -13.59 25.10
C GLU A 260 -14.55 -14.16 23.70
N HIS A 261 -13.88 -15.26 23.31
CA HIS A 261 -13.93 -15.80 21.94
C HIS A 261 -15.36 -16.04 21.44
N ALA A 262 -16.21 -16.66 22.26
CA ALA A 262 -17.60 -16.92 21.89
C ALA A 262 -18.42 -15.62 21.73
N ALA A 263 -18.13 -14.58 22.53
CA ALA A 263 -18.81 -13.29 22.44
C ALA A 263 -18.38 -12.50 21.20
N VAL A 264 -17.08 -12.55 20.86
CA VAL A 264 -16.53 -11.97 19.62
C VAL A 264 -17.16 -12.61 18.38
N GLU A 265 -17.25 -13.95 18.34
CA GLU A 265 -17.91 -14.67 17.24
C GLU A 265 -19.40 -14.31 17.11
N GLU A 266 -20.08 -14.09 18.24
CA GLU A 266 -21.47 -13.63 18.27
C GLU A 266 -21.61 -12.22 17.69
N ALA A 267 -20.82 -11.27 18.19
CA ALA A 267 -20.85 -9.89 17.73
C ALA A 267 -20.57 -9.78 16.23
N LEU A 268 -19.59 -10.54 15.72
CA LEU A 268 -19.29 -10.60 14.28
C LEU A 268 -20.49 -11.08 13.47
N ARG A 269 -21.16 -12.14 13.91
CA ARG A 269 -22.31 -12.71 13.19
C ARG A 269 -23.54 -11.82 13.24
N GLU A 270 -23.74 -11.09 14.34
CA GLU A 270 -24.85 -10.14 14.51
C GLU A 270 -24.59 -8.79 13.81
N SER A 271 -23.36 -8.49 13.41
CA SER A 271 -22.95 -7.21 12.82
C SER A 271 -23.68 -6.84 11.53
N GLY A 272 -24.18 -7.83 10.79
CA GLY A 272 -24.76 -7.61 9.46
C GLY A 272 -23.77 -7.07 8.42
N LEU A 273 -22.47 -7.22 8.68
CA LEU A 273 -21.38 -6.90 7.76
C LEU A 273 -21.13 -8.08 6.80
N SER A 274 -20.48 -7.80 5.69
CA SER A 274 -20.00 -8.82 4.73
C SER A 274 -19.09 -9.89 5.37
N ILE A 275 -18.48 -9.60 6.52
CA ILE A 275 -17.65 -10.54 7.28
C ILE A 275 -18.42 -11.44 8.25
N ALA A 276 -19.74 -11.24 8.42
CA ALA A 276 -20.52 -11.88 9.48
C ALA A 276 -20.56 -13.41 9.41
N ASP A 277 -20.49 -13.96 8.19
CA ASP A 277 -20.51 -15.41 7.94
C ASP A 277 -19.11 -16.02 7.75
N LEU A 278 -18.05 -15.22 7.90
CA LEU A 278 -16.68 -15.70 7.71
C LEU A 278 -16.20 -16.48 8.93
N PRO A 279 -15.36 -17.53 8.72
CA PRO A 279 -14.67 -18.19 9.82
C PRO A 279 -13.85 -17.19 10.63
N VAL A 280 -13.88 -17.32 11.96
CA VAL A 280 -13.02 -16.55 12.87
C VAL A 280 -11.81 -17.40 13.25
N ARG A 281 -10.61 -16.83 13.14
CA ARG A 281 -9.37 -17.44 13.60
C ARG A 281 -8.79 -16.63 14.75
N PHE A 282 -8.77 -17.21 15.94
CA PHE A 282 -8.10 -16.59 17.08
C PHE A 282 -6.58 -16.78 16.99
N LEU A 283 -5.85 -15.67 17.17
CA LEU A 283 -4.40 -15.61 17.25
C LEU A 283 -3.95 -15.59 18.72
N PRO A 284 -2.75 -16.12 19.03
CA PRO A 284 -2.21 -16.06 20.38
C PRO A 284 -1.94 -14.61 20.80
N GLU A 285 -2.20 -14.31 22.08
CA GLU A 285 -1.78 -13.05 22.71
C GLU A 285 -0.24 -12.97 22.67
N SER A 286 0.29 -11.85 22.20
CA SER A 286 1.73 -11.59 22.07
C SER A 286 2.33 -11.00 23.35
#